data_AF-A0A961W5S7-F1
#
_entry.id   AF-A0A961W5S7-F1
#
_cell.length_a   1.000
_cell.length_b   1.000
_cell.length_c   1.000
_cell.angle_alpha   90.00
_cell.angle_beta   90.00
_cell.angle_gamma   90.00
#
_symmetry.space_group_name_H-M   'P 1'
#
loop_
_entity.id
_entity.type
_entity.pdbx_description
1 polymer ?
#
loop_
_entity_poly.entity_id
_entity_poly.type
_entity_poly.pdbx_seq_one_letter_code
_entity_poly.pdbx_strand_id
1 'polypeptide(L)'
;MRIILLAIALLAVVRFAIFEYLDRTAKQDVIINAYKEHALAACKRQATVTAVTADWSKPASIRLTIGKRDLDVYIWQTRNSLWQARYKNAYLFVTLGRNSAAVYCEYDITNDVASVHSASRPTSETPPERNNG
;
A
#
# COMPACT_ATOMS: atom_id res chain seq x y z
N MET A 1 -38.56 -25.48 -24.34
CA MET A 1 -37.14 -25.48 -24.78
C MET A 1 -36.48 -24.10 -24.74
N ARG A 2 -37.02 -23.04 -25.38
CA ARG A 2 -36.37 -21.71 -25.42
C ARG A 2 -36.03 -21.12 -24.04
N ILE A 3 -36.92 -21.24 -23.05
CA ILE A 3 -36.66 -20.71 -21.69
C ILE A 3 -35.51 -21.46 -21.00
N ILE A 4 -35.41 -22.78 -21.20
CA ILE A 4 -34.32 -23.59 -20.64
C ILE A 4 -32.98 -23.18 -21.26
N LEU A 5 -32.95 -22.97 -22.57
CA LEU A 5 -31.74 -22.51 -23.27
C LEU A 5 -31.31 -21.11 -22.79
N LEU A 6 -32.26 -20.20 -22.58
CA LEU A 6 -31.98 -18.87 -22.02
C LEU A 6 -31.46 -18.95 -20.58
N ALA A 7 -32.04 -19.82 -19.74
CA ALA A 7 -31.59 -20.02 -18.37
C ALA A 7 -30.15 -20.57 -18.33
N ILE A 8 -29.82 -21.55 -19.17
CA ILE A 8 -28.47 -22.12 -19.27
C ILE A 8 -27.47 -21.06 -19.76
N ALA A 9 -27.84 -20.30 -20.80
CA ALA A 9 -26.99 -19.23 -21.32
C ALA A 9 -26.71 -18.16 -20.26
N LEU A 10 -27.74 -17.74 -19.51
CA LEU A 10 -27.60 -16.79 -18.41
C LEU A 10 -26.64 -17.33 -17.33
N LEU A 11 -26.81 -18.59 -16.92
CA LEU A 11 -25.97 -19.23 -15.92
C LEU A 11 -24.50 -19.30 -16.34
N ALA A 12 -24.24 -19.60 -17.61
CA ALA A 12 -22.90 -19.64 -18.16
C ALA A 12 -22.22 -18.26 -18.14
N VAL A 13 -22.94 -17.19 -18.53
CA VAL A 13 -22.43 -15.81 -18.48
C VAL A 13 -22.13 -15.37 -17.05
N VAL A 14 -23.04 -15.64 -16.11
CA VAL A 14 -22.86 -15.31 -14.69
C VAL A 14 -21.62 -16.02 -14.13
N ARG A 15 -21.47 -17.33 -14.41
CA ARG A 15 -20.33 -18.09 -13.91
C ARG A 15 -19.01 -17.59 -14.48
N PHE A 16 -18.97 -17.30 -15.78
CA PHE A 16 -17.79 -16.74 -16.42
C PHE A 16 -17.38 -15.40 -15.78
N ALA A 17 -18.33 -14.48 -15.57
CA ALA A 17 -18.08 -13.20 -14.93
C ALA A 17 -17.54 -13.35 -13.49
N ILE A 18 -18.07 -14.30 -12.71
CA ILE A 18 -17.60 -14.57 -11.34
C ILE A 18 -16.15 -15.10 -11.36
N PHE A 19 -15.80 -15.99 -12.28
CA PHE A 19 -14.45 -16.54 -12.37
C PHE A 19 -13.40 -15.48 -12.73
N GLU A 20 -13.67 -14.64 -13.73
CA GLU A 20 -12.75 -13.55 -14.09
C GLU A 20 -12.59 -12.55 -12.94
N TYR A 21 -13.67 -12.26 -12.21
CA TYR A 21 -13.63 -11.35 -11.06
C TYR A 21 -12.76 -11.91 -9.91
N LEU A 22 -12.95 -13.18 -9.56
CA LEU A 22 -12.18 -13.86 -8.51
C LEU A 22 -10.69 -13.98 -8.85
N ASP A 23 -10.36 -14.24 -10.12
CA ASP A 23 -8.97 -14.37 -10.55
C ASP A 23 -8.19 -13.05 -10.39
N ARG A 24 -8.86 -11.90 -10.54
CA ARG A 24 -8.21 -10.59 -10.41
C ARG A 24 -7.96 -10.19 -8.96
N THR A 25 -8.88 -10.48 -8.05
CA THR A 25 -8.72 -10.16 -6.61
C THR A 25 -7.78 -11.13 -5.92
N ALA A 26 -7.86 -12.43 -6.23
CA ALA A 26 -7.00 -13.45 -5.62
C ALA A 26 -5.51 -13.18 -5.86
N LYS A 27 -5.14 -12.63 -7.03
CA LYS A 27 -3.73 -12.33 -7.36
C LYS A 27 -3.10 -11.30 -6.43
N GLN A 28 -3.85 -10.30 -5.97
CA GLN A 28 -3.30 -9.28 -5.06
C GLN A 28 -3.02 -9.85 -3.68
N ASP A 29 -3.95 -10.64 -3.14
CA ASP A 29 -3.79 -11.25 -1.81
C ASP A 29 -2.65 -12.25 -1.78
N VAL A 30 -2.43 -13.00 -2.87
CA VAL A 30 -1.28 -13.90 -3.00
C VAL A 30 0.04 -13.13 -2.94
N ILE A 31 0.16 -12.02 -3.66
CA ILE A 31 1.37 -11.18 -3.65
C ILE A 31 1.58 -10.56 -2.27
N ILE A 32 0.52 -10.01 -1.67
CA ILE A 32 0.60 -9.42 -0.32
C ILE A 32 1.08 -10.48 0.67
N ASN A 33 0.48 -11.67 0.68
CA ASN A 33 0.87 -12.72 1.60
C ASN A 33 2.29 -13.23 1.37
N ALA A 34 2.74 -13.33 0.11
CA ALA A 34 4.10 -13.75 -0.22
C ALA A 34 5.17 -12.75 0.25
N TYR A 35 4.91 -11.44 0.13
CA TYR A 35 5.90 -10.40 0.39
C TYR A 35 5.71 -9.66 1.72
N LYS A 36 4.61 -9.88 2.43
CA LYS A 36 4.30 -9.19 3.69
C LYS A 36 5.43 -9.32 4.71
N GLU A 37 5.96 -10.51 4.92
CA GLU A 37 7.01 -10.73 5.93
C GLU A 37 8.31 -10.01 5.54
N HIS A 38 8.69 -10.08 4.28
CA HIS A 38 9.84 -9.35 3.73
C HIS A 38 9.68 -7.83 3.89
N ALA A 39 8.51 -7.31 3.53
CA ALA A 39 8.19 -5.89 3.67
C ALA A 39 8.29 -5.44 5.13
N LEU A 40 7.69 -6.17 6.06
CA LEU A 40 7.74 -5.85 7.49
C LEU A 40 9.18 -5.89 8.03
N ALA A 41 9.99 -6.87 7.61
CA ALA A 41 11.38 -6.97 7.99
C ALA A 41 12.21 -5.79 7.45
N ALA A 42 12.06 -5.43 6.17
CA ALA A 42 12.76 -4.32 5.53
C ALA A 42 12.35 -2.98 6.17
N CYS A 43 11.05 -2.75 6.38
CA CYS A 43 10.56 -1.55 7.03
C CYS A 43 11.05 -1.42 8.48
N LYS A 44 11.10 -2.53 9.24
CA LYS A 44 11.65 -2.52 10.60
C LYS A 44 13.13 -2.16 10.62
N ARG A 45 13.92 -2.64 9.63
CA ARG A 45 15.34 -2.29 9.51
C ARG A 45 15.55 -0.80 9.21
N GLN A 46 14.67 -0.20 8.41
CA GLN A 46 14.75 1.21 8.00
C GLN A 46 13.98 2.17 8.94
N ALA A 47 13.41 1.66 10.04
CA ALA A 47 12.62 2.46 10.96
C ALA A 47 13.47 3.56 11.63
N THR A 48 12.98 4.80 11.59
CA THR A 48 13.55 5.92 12.35
C THR A 48 13.30 5.74 13.85
N VAL A 49 14.03 6.45 14.70
CA VAL A 49 13.94 6.32 16.18
C VAL A 49 12.49 6.38 16.69
N THR A 50 11.66 7.27 16.12
CA THR A 50 10.24 7.41 16.47
C THR A 50 9.36 6.23 16.00
N ALA A 51 9.77 5.52 14.94
CA ALA A 51 9.07 4.37 14.37
C ALA A 51 9.58 3.02 14.91
N VAL A 52 10.72 2.97 15.62
CA VAL A 52 11.25 1.74 16.23
C VAL A 52 10.30 1.16 17.29
N THR A 53 9.57 2.02 18.01
CA THR A 53 8.61 1.59 19.05
C THR A 53 7.27 1.14 18.48
N ALA A 54 7.05 1.22 17.16
CA ALA A 54 5.82 0.77 16.54
C ALA A 54 5.72 -0.77 16.54
N ASP A 55 4.51 -1.31 16.69
CA ASP A 55 4.28 -2.75 16.61
C ASP A 55 4.21 -3.21 15.15
N TRP A 56 5.37 -3.56 14.59
CA TRP A 56 5.51 -4.09 13.24
C TRP A 56 4.87 -5.48 13.06
N SER A 57 4.54 -6.20 14.14
CA SER A 57 3.90 -7.52 14.05
C SER A 57 2.41 -7.43 13.70
N LYS A 58 1.79 -6.28 13.96
CA LYS A 58 0.35 -6.03 13.78
C LYS A 58 0.11 -4.74 12.99
N PRO A 59 0.39 -4.74 11.68
CA PRO A 59 0.10 -3.59 10.84
C PRO A 59 -1.40 -3.32 10.80
N ALA A 60 -1.79 -2.04 10.80
CA ALA A 60 -3.18 -1.64 10.72
C ALA A 60 -3.76 -1.91 9.32
N SER A 61 -2.94 -1.77 8.28
CA SER A 61 -3.28 -2.21 6.92
C SER A 61 -2.03 -2.43 6.08
N ILE A 62 -2.15 -3.30 5.08
CA ILE A 62 -1.16 -3.50 4.01
C ILE A 62 -1.89 -3.40 2.69
N ARG A 63 -1.38 -2.61 1.74
CA ARG A 63 -1.97 -2.44 0.41
C ARG A 63 -0.93 -2.62 -0.68
N LEU A 64 -1.27 -3.40 -1.69
CA LEU A 64 -0.49 -3.52 -2.91
C LEU A 64 -0.89 -2.42 -3.90
N THR A 65 0.08 -1.76 -4.50
CA THR A 65 -0.14 -0.76 -5.55
C THR A 65 0.93 -0.89 -6.63
N ILE A 66 0.56 -0.60 -7.87
CA ILE A 66 1.49 -0.51 -8.99
C ILE A 66 1.76 0.96 -9.27
N GLY A 67 3.04 1.35 -9.18
CA GLY A 67 3.51 2.70 -9.42
C GLY A 67 3.22 3.69 -8.27
N LYS A 68 4.10 4.70 -8.15
CA LYS A 68 4.01 5.77 -7.16
C LYS A 68 3.42 7.05 -7.75
N ARG A 69 2.18 7.41 -7.40
CA ARG A 69 1.46 8.55 -8.01
C ARG A 69 2.04 9.93 -7.68
N ASP A 70 2.78 10.01 -6.58
CA ASP A 70 3.45 11.18 -6.02
C ASP A 70 4.74 11.56 -6.76
N LEU A 71 5.28 10.69 -7.63
CA LEU A 71 6.45 11.04 -8.43
C LEU A 71 6.04 11.91 -9.63
N ASP A 72 6.72 13.06 -9.78
CA ASP A 72 6.52 13.99 -10.89
C ASP A 72 7.25 13.52 -12.15
N VAL A 73 6.70 12.47 -12.77
CA VAL A 73 7.18 11.92 -14.04
C VAL A 73 5.98 11.74 -14.95
N TYR A 74 6.06 12.30 -16.15
CA TYR A 74 5.02 12.20 -17.16
C TYR A 74 5.16 10.91 -17.99
N ILE A 75 4.05 10.45 -18.56
CA ILE A 75 4.00 9.17 -19.29
C ILE A 75 4.94 9.13 -20.51
N TRP A 76 5.18 10.27 -21.17
CA TRP A 76 6.08 10.39 -22.32
C TRP A 76 7.57 10.43 -21.95
N GLN A 77 7.91 10.62 -20.68
CA GLN A 77 9.31 10.67 -20.22
C GLN A 77 9.88 9.27 -19.98
N THR A 78 9.77 8.37 -20.96
CA THR A 78 10.13 6.94 -20.84
C THR A 78 11.60 6.67 -20.52
N ARG A 79 12.49 7.66 -20.72
CA ARG A 79 13.91 7.61 -20.38
C ARG A 79 14.24 8.13 -18.98
N ASN A 80 13.26 8.63 -18.23
CA ASN A 80 13.46 9.09 -16.85
C ASN A 80 13.76 7.89 -15.93
N SER A 81 14.76 7.99 -15.05
CA SER A 81 15.13 6.94 -14.11
C SER A 81 14.00 6.54 -13.17
N LEU A 82 13.10 7.47 -12.84
CA LEU A 82 11.94 7.25 -11.98
C LEU A 82 10.70 6.76 -12.74
N TRP A 83 10.76 6.60 -14.07
CA TRP A 83 9.61 6.18 -14.86
C TRP A 83 9.10 4.78 -14.45
N GLN A 84 10.02 3.87 -14.14
CA GLN A 84 9.69 2.53 -13.64
C GLN A 84 8.99 2.62 -12.28
N ALA A 85 9.53 3.40 -11.35
CA ALA A 85 8.92 3.64 -10.03
C ALA A 85 7.53 4.29 -10.14
N ARG A 86 7.33 5.19 -11.11
CA ARG A 86 6.06 5.90 -11.32
C ARG A 86 4.93 5.01 -11.86
N TYR A 87 5.25 4.04 -12.74
CA TYR A 87 4.24 3.34 -13.55
C TYR A 87 4.31 1.81 -13.53
N LYS A 88 5.42 1.18 -13.15
CA LYS A 88 5.63 -0.26 -13.31
C LYS A 88 5.96 -1.02 -12.03
N ASN A 89 6.76 -0.44 -11.14
CA ASN A 89 7.19 -1.14 -9.93
C ASN A 89 6.00 -1.44 -9.02
N ALA A 90 6.06 -2.58 -8.33
CA ALA A 90 5.06 -2.99 -7.37
C ALA A 90 5.49 -2.58 -5.95
N TYR A 91 4.58 -1.93 -5.23
CA TYR A 91 4.81 -1.41 -3.89
C TYR A 91 3.84 -2.03 -2.89
N LEU A 92 4.36 -2.39 -1.72
CA LEU A 92 3.55 -2.65 -0.53
C LEU A 92 3.59 -1.44 0.38
N PHE A 93 2.42 -0.89 0.65
CA PHE A 93 2.23 0.20 1.60
C PHE A 93 1.74 -0.36 2.92
N VAL A 94 2.58 -0.25 3.95
CA VAL A 94 2.31 -0.76 5.30
C VAL A 94 2.02 0.44 6.20
N THR A 95 0.82 0.46 6.79
CA THR A 95 0.46 1.48 7.78
C THR A 95 0.43 0.89 9.17
N LEU A 96 1.14 1.52 10.10
CA LEU A 96 1.10 1.21 11.52
C LEU A 96 0.40 2.35 12.25
N GLY A 97 -0.55 2.02 13.12
CA GLY A 97 -1.13 3.00 14.03
C GLY A 97 -2.63 2.85 14.27
N ARG A 98 -2.98 2.76 15.56
CA ARG A 98 -4.22 3.29 16.15
C ARG A 98 -3.94 4.23 17.34
N ASN A 99 -2.77 4.15 17.99
CA ASN A 99 -2.50 4.80 19.29
C ASN A 99 -1.19 5.62 19.38
N SER A 100 -0.18 5.39 18.55
CA SER A 100 1.05 6.17 18.45
C SER A 100 1.18 6.76 17.04
N ALA A 101 2.06 7.76 16.87
CA ALA A 101 2.28 8.53 15.64
C ALA A 101 2.06 7.67 14.37
N ALA A 102 1.26 8.16 13.42
CA ALA A 102 0.96 7.39 12.22
C ALA A 102 2.27 7.13 11.46
N VAL A 103 2.70 5.86 11.46
CA VAL A 103 3.89 5.41 10.72
C VAL A 103 3.40 4.74 9.44
N TYR A 104 4.02 5.13 8.35
CA TYR A 104 3.74 4.62 7.03
C TYR A 104 5.04 4.18 6.39
N CYS A 105 5.09 2.95 5.92
CA CYS A 105 6.23 2.40 5.21
C CYS A 105 5.85 2.05 3.78
N GLU A 106 6.73 2.41 2.85
CA GLU A 106 6.68 2.01 1.45
C GLU A 106 7.75 0.96 1.20
N TYR A 107 7.37 -0.19 0.67
CA TYR A 107 8.31 -1.25 0.30
C TYR A 107 8.23 -1.51 -1.21
N ASP A 108 9.33 -1.30 -1.91
CA ASP A 108 9.51 -1.62 -3.33
C ASP A 108 9.85 -3.11 -3.48
N ILE A 109 8.91 -3.90 -4.01
CA ILE A 109 9.11 -5.35 -4.20
C ILE A 109 10.20 -5.62 -5.23
N THR A 110 10.33 -4.77 -6.25
CA THR A 110 11.25 -4.98 -7.36
C THR A 110 12.70 -4.73 -6.96
N ASN A 111 12.92 -3.71 -6.12
CA ASN A 111 14.27 -3.30 -5.72
C ASN A 111 14.66 -3.78 -4.31
N ASP A 112 13.74 -4.39 -3.54
CA ASP A 112 13.95 -4.80 -2.14
C ASP A 112 14.38 -3.63 -1.24
N VAL A 113 13.73 -2.47 -1.42
CA VAL A 113 14.02 -1.24 -0.66
C VAL A 113 12.79 -0.79 0.10
N ALA A 114 12.98 -0.36 1.35
CA ALA A 114 11.94 0.23 2.19
C ALA A 114 12.20 1.71 2.47
N SER A 115 11.15 2.51 2.60
CA SER A 115 11.19 3.91 3.06
C SER A 115 10.14 4.12 4.14
N VAL A 116 10.55 4.59 5.31
CA VAL A 116 9.67 4.78 6.47
C VAL A 116 9.42 6.26 6.71
N HIS A 117 8.15 6.62 6.81
CA HIS A 117 7.67 7.96 7.09
C HIS A 117 6.86 7.93 8.38
N SER A 118 7.05 8.94 9.23
CA SER A 118 6.27 9.09 10.46
C SER A 118 5.66 10.47 10.46
N ALA A 119 4.33 10.55 10.60
CA ALA A 119 3.69 11.81 10.89
C ALA A 119 4.00 12.16 12.35
N SER A 120 4.98 13.04 12.56
CA SER A 120 5.11 13.71 13.86
C SER A 120 3.78 14.40 14.14
N ARG A 121 3.12 14.04 15.25
CA ARG A 121 1.98 14.81 15.74
C ARG A 121 2.45 16.27 15.82
N PRO A 122 1.75 17.26 15.21
CA PRO A 122 2.14 18.64 15.38
C PRO A 122 2.11 18.91 16.88
N THR A 123 3.26 19.26 17.44
CA THR A 123 3.38 19.73 18.80
C THR A 123 2.41 20.90 18.89
N SER A 124 1.36 20.74 19.69
CA SER A 124 0.46 21.83 20.09
C SER A 124 1.34 23.03 20.44
N GLU A 125 1.30 24.08 19.62
CA GLU A 125 1.91 25.37 19.94
C GLU A 125 1.50 25.73 21.36
N THR A 126 2.50 25.88 22.22
CA THR A 126 2.35 26.47 23.53
C THR A 126 1.75 27.87 23.32
N PRO A 127 0.63 28.24 23.95
CA PRO A 127 0.11 29.59 23.85
C PRO A 127 1.17 30.56 24.35
N PRO A 128 1.36 31.74 23.74
CA PRO A 128 2.30 32.73 24.26
C PRO A 128 1.89 33.09 25.69
N GLU A 129 2.82 32.85 26.60
CA GLU A 129 2.77 33.29 27.99
C GLU A 129 2.55 34.81 27.99
N ARG A 130 1.32 35.20 28.31
CA ARG A 130 0.93 36.61 28.49
C ARG A 130 1.58 37.08 29.78
N ASN A 131 2.80 37.58 29.66
CA ASN A 131 3.51 38.28 30.72
C ASN A 131 2.75 39.58 31.04
N ASN A 132 2.01 39.57 32.15
CA ASN A 132 1.43 40.75 32.77
C ASN A 132 1.86 40.72 34.25
N GLY A 133 2.82 41.56 34.60
CA GLY A 133 3.32 41.74 35.95
C GLY A 133 4.72 42.35 35.96
#